data_AF-A0A6A3CFJ8-F1
#
_entry.id   AF-A0A6A3CFJ8-F1
#
_cell.length_a   1.000
_cell.length_b   1.000
_cell.length_c   1.000
_cell.angle_alpha   90.00
_cell.angle_beta   90.00
_cell.angle_gamma   90.00
#
_symmetry.space_group_name_H-M   'P 1'
#
loop_
_entity.id
_entity.type
_entity.pdbx_description
1 polymer ?
#
loop_
_entity_poly.entity_id
_entity_poly.type
_entity_poly.pdbx_seq_one_letter_code
_entity_poly.pdbx_strand_id
1 'polypeptide(L)'
;MLSLSFFFPLKLETVLLGDDIPPSSSQSAVATSIPFRNDLLDVIGSITAVSGLSPMISALSVNPSKSTSPIYLLPRFQAHKSATQRNWRVPLEAPSQKWLLHVGNAFEVKDVDGNSEIKIQACACSYQWFNFQKLFGYNWQSGQLDPSIMNRLNAWNKPSDFPVIYPEVSGKKNACIYASTSSGSRQALPHFPFDMVVKINLSTKTASTWSAGARRFIGEPIFVPKGTEEEEDGYILVVEFQYRDDLVILNPKRIGETDAVVARLEVPKHLIFPLGFHASDRQHYQYSFNESPAELLFDSMAKDPVRVLVTGAAGQIGYALVPMIARGAMLGPDQPIILHMLDIEPAAEALNGVRMELVDAAFPLLGDVVATTDVTVACKSVNVAVMVGGFPRKEGMERKDVMSKNVSIYKAQASALEKQAAPDCKVLVVANPANTNALILKEFAPSIPEKNITCLTRLDHNRALGQLSERLKIHVGEVKNVIIWGNHSSTQYPDANHATVTTANGEEKPVRSVVADENWLNTEFITTVQQRGAAIIKARKLSSALSAASAACDHIRDWVLGTPKGTWVSMGVHSDGSYGIQAGIIYSYPVTCDKGQWSIVQGLKVDDFSREKMDATAKELVEEKTLAYSCLN
;
A
#
# COMPACT_ATOMS: atom_id res chain seq x y z
N MET A 1 38.48 22.13 -19.54
CA MET A 1 38.52 20.79 -20.18
C MET A 1 39.27 19.85 -19.25
N LEU A 2 38.58 18.95 -18.55
CA LEU A 2 39.04 17.93 -17.57
C LEU A 2 37.81 17.03 -17.30
N SER A 3 37.79 15.72 -17.02
CA SER A 3 38.76 14.72 -16.49
C SER A 3 38.25 13.25 -16.66
N LEU A 4 39.18 12.26 -16.71
CA LEU A 4 39.18 10.83 -16.23
C LEU A 4 37.87 9.98 -16.13
N SER A 5 37.81 8.69 -16.52
CA SER A 5 38.42 7.51 -15.85
C SER A 5 38.28 6.16 -16.62
N PHE A 6 39.15 5.18 -16.28
CA PHE A 6 39.39 3.79 -16.75
C PHE A 6 38.26 2.75 -16.40
N PHE A 7 38.22 1.44 -16.73
CA PHE A 7 39.19 0.30 -16.78
C PHE A 7 38.64 -0.95 -17.56
N PHE A 8 39.49 -2.00 -17.66
CA PHE A 8 39.60 -3.19 -18.54
C PHE A 8 38.84 -4.49 -18.06
N PRO A 9 39.01 -5.70 -18.67
CA PRO A 9 37.94 -6.68 -19.01
C PRO A 9 37.90 -7.96 -18.11
N LEU A 10 36.86 -8.82 -18.20
CA LEU A 10 36.97 -10.24 -17.76
C LEU A 10 35.85 -11.19 -18.23
N LYS A 11 36.29 -12.42 -18.57
CA LYS A 11 35.56 -13.70 -18.64
C LYS A 11 34.77 -13.97 -17.35
N LEU A 12 33.65 -14.69 -17.44
CA LEU A 12 33.00 -15.31 -16.27
C LEU A 12 32.53 -16.74 -16.59
N GLU A 13 33.41 -17.70 -16.30
CA GLU A 13 33.04 -18.95 -15.64
C GLU A 13 32.62 -18.62 -14.19
N THR A 14 31.77 -19.43 -13.57
CA THR A 14 31.62 -19.36 -12.10
C THR A 14 31.90 -20.73 -11.50
N VAL A 15 33.19 -20.97 -11.31
CA VAL A 15 33.74 -21.80 -10.22
C VAL A 15 33.55 -21.00 -8.93
N LEU A 16 33.04 -21.65 -7.89
CA LEU A 16 33.02 -21.13 -6.52
C LEU A 16 34.45 -20.90 -6.03
N LEU A 17 34.86 -19.67 -5.76
CA LEU A 17 36.01 -19.39 -4.88
C LEU A 17 35.68 -18.18 -3.99
N GLY A 18 35.50 -18.45 -2.71
CA GLY A 18 35.90 -17.50 -1.67
C GLY A 18 37.35 -17.83 -1.31
N ASP A 19 38.19 -16.80 -1.22
CA ASP A 19 39.61 -16.95 -0.90
C ASP A 19 39.82 -17.47 0.53
N ASP A 20 41.00 -18.11 0.72
CA ASP A 20 41.60 -18.70 1.92
C ASP A 20 41.27 -20.16 2.29
N ILE A 21 41.63 -21.13 1.43
CA ILE A 21 42.10 -22.48 1.88
C ILE A 21 43.22 -22.97 0.93
N PRO A 22 44.37 -23.49 1.42
CA PRO A 22 45.48 -23.92 0.57
C PRO A 22 45.20 -25.22 -0.20
N PRO A 23 45.87 -25.45 -1.35
CA PRO A 23 45.60 -26.58 -2.23
C PRO A 23 46.42 -27.80 -1.83
N SER A 24 45.78 -28.84 -1.30
CA SER A 24 46.35 -30.19 -1.39
C SER A 24 45.28 -31.29 -1.30
N SER A 25 45.40 -32.22 -2.24
CA SER A 25 44.84 -33.58 -2.29
C SER A 25 43.32 -33.74 -2.37
N SER A 26 42.87 -34.10 -3.59
CA SER A 26 41.93 -35.17 -3.91
C SER A 26 40.90 -35.59 -2.85
N GLN A 27 39.62 -35.30 -3.11
CA GLN A 27 38.48 -36.24 -3.01
C GLN A 27 37.16 -35.49 -3.29
N SER A 28 36.45 -35.91 -4.34
CA SER A 28 35.14 -35.40 -4.73
C SER A 28 34.04 -35.96 -3.81
N ALA A 29 33.51 -35.13 -2.92
CA ALA A 29 32.22 -35.36 -2.28
C ALA A 29 31.17 -34.52 -3.00
N VAL A 30 30.38 -35.13 -3.90
CA VAL A 30 29.30 -34.45 -4.64
C VAL A 30 28.07 -34.34 -3.74
N ALA A 31 27.67 -33.12 -3.39
CA ALA A 31 26.47 -32.82 -2.60
C ALA A 31 25.43 -32.05 -3.44
N THR A 32 24.15 -32.35 -3.25
CA THR A 32 23.05 -31.52 -3.80
C THR A 32 22.75 -30.39 -2.83
N SER A 33 22.56 -29.17 -3.34
CA SER A 33 22.10 -28.02 -2.56
C SER A 33 20.60 -27.78 -2.75
N ILE A 34 19.83 -27.77 -1.66
CA ILE A 34 18.41 -27.34 -1.65
C ILE A 34 18.34 -26.09 -0.78
N PRO A 35 17.98 -24.90 -1.34
CA PRO A 35 17.88 -23.68 -0.55
C PRO A 35 16.53 -23.63 0.19
N PHE A 36 16.56 -23.23 1.47
CA PHE A 36 15.37 -22.98 2.28
C PHE A 36 15.32 -21.49 2.64
N ARG A 37 14.11 -20.89 2.63
CA ARG A 37 13.91 -19.45 2.84
C ARG A 37 13.39 -19.15 4.26
N ASN A 38 13.70 -17.96 4.77
CA ASN A 38 13.22 -17.39 6.05
C ASN A 38 12.16 -16.29 5.77
N ASP A 39 10.98 -16.65 5.27
CA ASP A 39 9.90 -15.68 5.01
C ASP A 39 8.76 -15.76 6.02
N LEU A 40 8.03 -14.65 6.15
CA LEU A 40 6.67 -14.57 6.66
C LEU A 40 5.73 -14.30 5.47
N LEU A 41 4.52 -14.84 5.49
CA LEU A 41 3.51 -14.58 4.46
C LEU A 41 2.96 -13.14 4.64
N ASP A 42 2.98 -12.31 3.59
CA ASP A 42 2.21 -11.06 3.59
C ASP A 42 0.76 -11.37 3.20
N VAL A 43 -0.11 -11.37 4.21
CA VAL A 43 -1.52 -11.72 4.07
C VAL A 43 -2.24 -10.78 3.10
N ILE A 44 -1.90 -9.49 3.10
CA ILE A 44 -2.54 -8.49 2.22
C ILE A 44 -2.05 -8.66 0.79
N GLY A 45 -0.75 -8.84 0.60
CA GLY A 45 -0.16 -9.20 -0.68
C GLY A 45 -0.69 -10.52 -1.26
N SER A 46 -1.00 -11.48 -0.39
CA SER A 46 -1.59 -12.77 -0.78
C SER A 46 -3.04 -12.62 -1.25
N ILE A 47 -3.86 -11.83 -0.54
CA ILE A 47 -5.27 -11.58 -0.87
C ILE A 47 -5.38 -10.77 -2.17
N THR A 48 -4.54 -9.75 -2.34
CA THR A 48 -4.50 -8.94 -3.57
C THR A 48 -3.98 -9.74 -4.76
N ALA A 49 -3.06 -10.68 -4.53
CA ALA A 49 -2.59 -11.57 -5.60
C ALA A 49 -3.63 -12.61 -6.03
N VAL A 50 -4.29 -13.26 -5.07
CA VAL A 50 -5.36 -14.24 -5.35
C VAL A 50 -6.58 -13.60 -6.02
N SER A 51 -6.80 -12.30 -5.79
CA SER A 51 -7.84 -11.51 -6.47
C SER A 51 -7.40 -10.88 -7.80
N GLY A 52 -6.14 -11.08 -8.22
CA GLY A 52 -5.60 -10.53 -9.47
C GLY A 52 -5.30 -9.02 -9.45
N LEU A 53 -5.39 -8.39 -8.27
CA LEU A 53 -5.11 -6.96 -8.05
C LEU A 53 -3.63 -6.66 -7.85
N SER A 54 -2.80 -7.68 -7.62
CA SER A 54 -1.35 -7.56 -7.49
C SER A 54 -0.65 -8.83 -7.99
N PRO A 55 0.64 -8.77 -8.35
CA PRO A 55 1.37 -9.99 -8.72
C PRO A 55 1.56 -10.90 -7.49
N MET A 56 1.59 -12.23 -7.68
CA MET A 56 1.80 -13.23 -6.61
C MET A 56 3.04 -13.01 -5.74
N ILE A 57 4.04 -12.29 -6.25
CA ILE A 57 5.25 -11.94 -5.48
C ILE A 57 4.96 -11.00 -4.30
N SER A 58 3.87 -10.21 -4.35
CA SER A 58 3.47 -9.31 -3.28
C SER A 58 3.08 -10.07 -2.01
N ALA A 59 2.76 -11.36 -2.11
CA ALA A 59 2.45 -12.25 -0.98
C ALA A 59 3.66 -12.56 -0.05
N LEU A 60 4.86 -12.07 -0.37
CA LEU A 60 6.11 -12.45 0.30
C LEU A 60 6.68 -11.31 1.15
N SER A 61 7.00 -11.62 2.41
CA SER A 61 7.71 -10.73 3.33
C SER A 61 8.96 -11.43 3.90
N VAL A 62 10.09 -10.71 3.94
CA VAL A 62 11.37 -11.23 4.46
C VAL A 62 11.46 -10.92 5.94
N ASN A 63 11.92 -11.86 6.76
CA ASN A 63 12.23 -11.56 8.17
C ASN A 63 13.53 -10.72 8.27
N PRO A 64 13.46 -9.41 8.60
CA PRO A 64 14.62 -8.53 8.57
C PRO A 64 15.58 -8.74 9.75
N SER A 65 15.23 -9.60 10.72
CA SER A 65 16.02 -9.84 11.93
C SER A 65 17.16 -10.86 11.76
N LYS A 66 17.32 -11.49 10.59
CA LYS A 66 18.39 -12.46 10.31
C LYS A 66 19.27 -12.04 9.14
N SER A 67 20.60 -12.08 9.34
CA SER A 67 21.62 -11.66 8.35
C SER A 67 22.02 -12.76 7.35
N THR A 68 21.66 -14.01 7.61
CA THR A 68 21.96 -15.18 6.77
C THR A 68 20.76 -16.15 6.67
N SER A 69 20.78 -16.97 5.62
CA SER A 69 19.82 -18.03 5.34
C SER A 69 20.53 -19.39 5.28
N PRO A 70 20.01 -20.42 5.95
CA PRO A 70 20.67 -21.74 6.00
C PRO A 70 20.46 -22.53 4.69
N ILE A 71 21.55 -23.09 4.16
CA ILE A 71 21.58 -24.01 3.01
C ILE A 71 22.07 -25.37 3.48
N TYR A 72 21.24 -26.40 3.33
CA TYR A 72 21.61 -27.77 3.69
C TYR A 72 22.16 -28.52 2.48
N LEU A 73 23.26 -29.24 2.70
CA LEU A 73 23.91 -30.08 1.69
C LEU A 73 23.58 -31.54 2.00
N LEU A 74 22.97 -32.23 1.04
CA LEU A 74 22.60 -33.64 1.20
C LEU A 74 23.68 -34.55 0.61
N PRO A 75 24.25 -35.48 1.40
CA PRO A 75 25.20 -36.46 0.89
C PRO A 75 24.47 -37.57 0.12
N ARG A 76 25.02 -38.02 -1.01
CA ARG A 76 24.38 -39.00 -1.90
C ARG A 76 24.89 -40.45 -1.82
N PHE A 77 25.77 -40.80 -0.88
CA PHE A 77 26.28 -42.18 -0.71
C PHE A 77 26.26 -42.65 0.75
N GLN A 78 26.21 -43.97 0.98
CA GLN A 78 26.54 -44.57 2.27
C GLN A 78 28.01 -44.28 2.59
N ALA A 79 28.29 -43.85 3.82
CA ALA A 79 29.59 -43.34 4.24
C ALA A 79 30.72 -44.36 3.99
N HIS A 80 31.56 -44.11 2.97
CA HIS A 80 32.87 -44.73 2.91
C HIS A 80 33.82 -44.04 3.91
N LYS A 81 34.48 -44.88 4.71
CA LYS A 81 35.40 -44.51 5.79
C LYS A 81 36.70 -43.91 5.26
N SER A 82 36.72 -42.63 4.88
CA SER A 82 37.92 -41.79 5.06
C SER A 82 37.62 -40.34 4.71
N ALA A 83 38.29 -39.45 5.44
CA ALA A 83 38.30 -37.98 5.36
C ALA A 83 37.18 -37.27 6.15
N THR A 84 37.66 -36.40 7.06
CA THR A 84 36.98 -35.49 7.99
C THR A 84 35.50 -35.25 7.73
N GLN A 85 34.64 -35.89 8.54
CA GLN A 85 33.19 -35.80 8.46
C GLN A 85 32.69 -34.40 8.86
N ARG A 86 32.25 -33.62 7.86
CA ARG A 86 31.30 -32.53 8.12
C ARG A 86 30.01 -33.11 8.69
N ASN A 87 29.45 -32.51 9.73
CA ASN A 87 28.10 -32.83 10.18
C ASN A 87 27.08 -32.23 9.19
N TRP A 88 26.53 -33.04 8.28
CA TRP A 88 25.58 -32.60 7.24
C TRP A 88 24.23 -32.12 7.78
N ARG A 89 23.97 -32.30 9.08
CA ARG A 89 22.85 -31.67 9.80
C ARG A 89 23.12 -30.20 10.16
N VAL A 90 24.31 -29.68 9.87
CA VAL A 90 24.69 -28.28 10.09
C VAL A 90 24.75 -27.54 8.74
N PRO A 91 23.87 -26.53 8.51
CA PRO A 91 23.76 -25.83 7.23
C PRO A 91 24.98 -24.95 6.95
N LEU A 92 25.16 -24.58 5.68
CA LEU A 92 25.97 -23.42 5.30
C LEU A 92 25.11 -22.16 5.46
N GLU A 93 25.68 -21.08 5.98
CA GLU A 93 24.99 -19.80 6.12
C GLU A 93 25.25 -18.92 4.89
N ALA A 94 24.21 -18.67 4.08
CA ALA A 94 24.29 -17.81 2.90
C ALA A 94 23.79 -16.39 3.21
N PRO A 95 24.42 -15.31 2.71
CA PRO A 95 24.02 -13.94 3.02
C PRO A 95 22.58 -13.61 2.61
N SER A 96 21.84 -12.89 3.46
CA SER A 96 20.41 -12.53 3.24
C SER A 96 20.13 -11.67 2.00
N GLN A 97 21.17 -11.12 1.37
CA GLN A 97 21.11 -10.21 0.21
C GLN A 97 21.03 -10.91 -1.15
N LYS A 98 21.10 -12.26 -1.21
CA LYS A 98 21.03 -13.03 -2.45
C LYS A 98 19.88 -14.04 -2.37
N TRP A 99 18.96 -13.99 -3.33
CA TRP A 99 17.90 -14.99 -3.46
C TRP A 99 18.08 -15.81 -4.73
N LEU A 100 17.71 -17.09 -4.68
CA LEU A 100 17.45 -17.91 -5.86
C LEU A 100 15.97 -17.74 -6.22
N LEU A 101 15.65 -17.21 -7.39
CA LEU A 101 14.27 -16.80 -7.71
C LEU A 101 13.52 -17.83 -8.56
N HIS A 102 14.22 -18.70 -9.31
CA HIS A 102 13.54 -19.66 -10.18
C HIS A 102 14.49 -20.77 -10.65
N VAL A 103 14.02 -22.03 -10.65
CA VAL A 103 14.71 -23.15 -11.32
C VAL A 103 14.27 -23.15 -12.77
N GLY A 104 15.18 -22.80 -13.68
CA GLY A 104 14.88 -22.74 -15.11
C GLY A 104 14.91 -24.10 -15.79
N ASN A 105 15.72 -25.06 -15.31
CA ASN A 105 15.82 -26.42 -15.85
C ASN A 105 16.51 -27.40 -14.87
N ALA A 106 16.23 -28.70 -15.01
CA ALA A 106 16.98 -29.77 -14.34
C ALA A 106 17.18 -30.96 -15.29
N PHE A 107 18.37 -31.55 -15.29
CA PHE A 107 18.70 -32.70 -16.17
C PHE A 107 19.75 -33.60 -15.54
N GLU A 108 19.71 -34.88 -15.92
CA GLU A 108 20.68 -35.89 -15.53
C GLU A 108 21.89 -35.86 -16.49
N VAL A 109 23.10 -35.87 -15.94
CA VAL A 109 24.38 -35.94 -16.64
C VAL A 109 25.15 -37.10 -16.04
N LYS A 110 25.76 -37.97 -16.84
CA LYS A 110 26.63 -39.01 -16.30
C LYS A 110 28.04 -38.47 -16.13
N ASP A 111 28.65 -38.70 -14.98
CA ASP A 111 30.05 -38.37 -14.76
C ASP A 111 30.98 -39.36 -15.48
N VAL A 112 32.29 -39.09 -15.41
CA VAL A 112 33.33 -39.89 -16.08
C VAL A 112 33.40 -41.35 -15.62
N ASP A 113 32.81 -41.67 -14.48
CA ASP A 113 32.75 -43.02 -13.90
C ASP A 113 31.38 -43.70 -14.14
N GLY A 114 30.48 -43.05 -14.89
CA GLY A 114 29.16 -43.57 -15.26
C GLY A 114 28.07 -43.34 -14.22
N ASN A 115 28.34 -42.56 -13.17
CA ASN A 115 27.34 -42.22 -12.15
C ASN A 115 26.45 -41.07 -12.59
N SER A 116 25.17 -41.14 -12.23
CA SER A 116 24.17 -40.13 -12.59
C SER A 116 24.24 -38.89 -11.68
N GLU A 117 24.55 -37.73 -12.25
CA GLU A 117 24.59 -36.40 -11.66
C GLU A 117 23.38 -35.57 -12.11
N ILE A 118 22.57 -35.07 -11.18
CA ILE A 118 21.46 -34.15 -11.52
C ILE A 118 21.97 -32.72 -11.44
N LYS A 119 21.95 -32.00 -12.57
CA LYS A 119 22.30 -30.58 -12.66
C LYS A 119 21.03 -29.73 -12.69
N ILE A 120 20.97 -28.77 -11.79
CA ILE A 120 19.87 -27.81 -11.68
C ILE A 120 20.39 -26.46 -12.12
N GLN A 121 19.80 -25.90 -13.18
CA GLN A 121 20.05 -24.55 -13.61
C GLN A 121 18.97 -23.63 -13.04
N ALA A 122 19.41 -22.63 -12.29
CA ALA A 122 18.53 -21.70 -11.62
C ALA A 122 19.09 -20.27 -11.70
N CYS A 123 18.20 -19.29 -11.75
CA CYS A 123 18.56 -17.87 -11.75
C CYS A 123 18.48 -17.30 -10.33
N ALA A 124 19.53 -16.59 -9.92
CA ALA A 124 19.58 -15.81 -8.67
C ALA A 124 19.63 -14.31 -8.97
N CYS A 125 19.01 -13.50 -8.12
CA CYS A 125 19.10 -12.04 -8.21
C CYS A 125 19.30 -11.38 -6.84
N SER A 126 19.99 -10.23 -6.84
CA SER A 126 20.14 -9.33 -5.69
C SER A 126 18.99 -8.31 -5.67
N TYR A 127 18.47 -8.01 -4.48
CA TYR A 127 17.41 -7.01 -4.29
C TYR A 127 17.79 -5.60 -4.80
N GLN A 128 19.08 -5.28 -4.84
CA GLN A 128 19.55 -3.96 -5.32
C GLN A 128 19.44 -3.80 -6.83
N TRP A 129 19.37 -4.91 -7.58
CA TRP A 129 19.38 -4.91 -9.04
C TRP A 129 18.00 -5.25 -9.64
N PHE A 130 17.00 -5.50 -8.80
CA PHE A 130 15.66 -5.90 -9.22
C PHE A 130 14.75 -4.67 -9.37
N ASN A 131 14.66 -4.15 -10.60
CA ASN A 131 13.73 -3.07 -10.97
C ASN A 131 12.72 -3.62 -12.00
N PHE A 132 11.52 -3.95 -11.53
CA PHE A 132 10.47 -4.55 -12.36
C PHE A 132 9.99 -3.67 -13.51
N GLN A 133 10.03 -2.34 -13.39
CA GLN A 133 9.65 -1.43 -14.49
C GLN A 133 10.60 -1.55 -15.69
N LYS A 134 11.87 -1.93 -15.45
CA LYS A 134 12.87 -2.12 -16.51
C LYS A 134 12.86 -3.53 -17.11
N LEU A 135 12.37 -4.53 -16.39
CA LEU A 135 12.43 -5.92 -16.84
C LEU A 135 11.34 -6.26 -17.88
N PHE A 136 10.18 -5.60 -17.82
CA PHE A 136 9.00 -5.93 -18.64
C PHE A 136 8.57 -4.83 -19.63
N GLY A 137 9.38 -3.79 -19.82
CA GLY A 137 9.13 -2.78 -20.86
C GLY A 137 7.73 -2.14 -20.80
N TYR A 138 7.12 -2.01 -19.62
CA TYR A 138 5.77 -1.46 -19.52
C TYR A 138 5.78 0.04 -19.78
N ASN A 139 5.16 0.47 -20.89
CA ASN A 139 4.99 1.87 -21.20
C ASN A 139 3.71 2.38 -20.55
N TRP A 140 3.86 3.08 -19.42
CA TRP A 140 2.75 3.58 -18.62
C TRP A 140 1.91 4.67 -19.30
N GLN A 141 2.41 5.31 -20.37
CA GLN A 141 1.68 6.33 -21.12
C GLN A 141 0.73 5.74 -22.16
N SER A 142 1.05 4.57 -22.70
CA SER A 142 0.20 3.85 -23.66
C SER A 142 -0.57 2.68 -23.04
N GLY A 143 -0.24 2.30 -21.81
CA GLY A 143 -0.85 1.15 -21.12
C GLY A 143 -0.47 -0.21 -21.73
N GLN A 144 0.59 -0.27 -22.55
CA GLN A 144 1.03 -1.47 -23.25
C GLN A 144 2.47 -1.83 -22.92
N LEU A 145 2.79 -3.13 -22.94
CA LEU A 145 4.17 -3.62 -22.93
C LEU A 145 4.85 -3.28 -24.26
N ASP A 146 6.03 -2.65 -24.20
CA ASP A 146 6.92 -2.41 -25.33
C ASP A 146 7.98 -3.54 -25.40
N PRO A 147 7.85 -4.50 -26.34
CA PRO A 147 8.77 -5.63 -26.45
C PRO A 147 10.13 -5.26 -27.07
N SER A 148 10.32 -4.02 -27.53
CA SER A 148 11.50 -3.63 -28.34
C SER A 148 12.81 -3.61 -27.56
N ILE A 149 12.77 -3.52 -26.23
CA ILE A 149 13.97 -3.54 -25.36
C ILE A 149 14.59 -4.94 -25.29
N MET A 150 13.85 -6.01 -25.59
CA MET A 150 14.36 -7.39 -25.56
C MET A 150 15.19 -7.78 -26.80
N ASN A 151 15.29 -6.92 -27.83
CA ASN A 151 15.89 -7.24 -29.13
C ASN A 151 17.11 -6.36 -29.48
N ARG A 152 18.15 -6.33 -28.63
CA ARG A 152 19.46 -5.75 -29.01
C ARG A 152 20.55 -6.78 -29.29
N LEU A 153 20.20 -7.89 -29.95
CA LEU A 153 21.14 -8.78 -30.63
C LEU A 153 20.57 -9.13 -32.01
N ASN A 154 21.25 -8.67 -33.07
CA ASN A 154 20.80 -8.65 -34.47
C ASN A 154 20.65 -10.03 -35.16
N ALA A 155 20.28 -11.11 -34.46
CA ALA A 155 20.19 -12.45 -35.06
C ALA A 155 18.98 -13.31 -34.61
N TRP A 156 17.99 -12.76 -33.89
CA TRP A 156 16.87 -13.55 -33.36
C TRP A 156 15.52 -12.93 -33.77
N ASN A 157 14.61 -13.70 -34.40
CA ASN A 157 13.37 -13.19 -35.00
C ASN A 157 12.08 -13.82 -34.48
N LYS A 158 12.04 -14.30 -33.24
CA LYS A 158 10.82 -14.79 -32.58
C LYS A 158 10.73 -14.32 -31.11
N PRO A 159 9.52 -14.00 -30.59
CA PRO A 159 9.34 -13.66 -29.18
C PRO A 159 9.53 -14.89 -28.27
N SER A 160 10.13 -14.69 -27.10
CA SER A 160 10.27 -15.71 -26.07
C SER A 160 10.30 -15.06 -24.69
N ASP A 161 9.44 -15.53 -23.79
CA ASP A 161 9.47 -15.20 -22.35
C ASP A 161 10.47 -16.11 -21.61
N PHE A 162 11.70 -16.26 -22.13
CA PHE A 162 12.81 -17.15 -21.67
C PHE A 162 12.75 -18.62 -22.15
N PRO A 163 13.79 -19.13 -22.86
CA PRO A 163 14.50 -20.29 -22.31
C PRO A 163 16.01 -20.30 -22.58
N VAL A 164 16.75 -21.06 -21.75
CA VAL A 164 17.93 -21.79 -22.23
C VAL A 164 17.60 -23.27 -22.13
N ILE A 165 17.25 -23.88 -23.26
CA ILE A 165 17.04 -25.33 -23.38
C ILE A 165 18.40 -26.02 -23.41
N TYR A 166 18.53 -27.22 -22.82
CA TYR A 166 19.71 -28.07 -23.03
C TYR A 166 19.96 -28.18 -24.55
N PRO A 167 21.10 -27.68 -25.07
CA PRO A 167 21.25 -27.47 -26.51
C PRO A 167 21.01 -28.71 -27.37
N GLU A 168 21.23 -29.91 -26.82
CA GLU A 168 21.09 -31.19 -27.53
C GLU A 168 19.64 -31.67 -27.72
N VAL A 169 18.66 -31.02 -27.07
CA VAL A 169 17.21 -31.32 -27.21
C VAL A 169 16.36 -30.10 -27.59
N SER A 170 16.98 -28.93 -27.75
CA SER A 170 16.32 -27.71 -28.24
C SER A 170 15.75 -27.91 -29.64
N GLY A 171 14.43 -27.69 -29.79
CA GLY A 171 13.72 -27.85 -31.07
C GLY A 171 13.06 -29.21 -31.32
N LYS A 172 13.10 -30.16 -30.37
CA LYS A 172 12.32 -31.41 -30.44
C LYS A 172 10.91 -31.20 -29.88
N LYS A 173 9.88 -31.76 -30.53
CA LYS A 173 8.49 -31.71 -30.04
C LYS A 173 8.34 -32.70 -28.89
N ASN A 174 7.92 -32.22 -27.71
CA ASN A 174 7.45 -33.11 -26.65
C ASN A 174 6.09 -33.69 -27.07
N ALA A 175 5.94 -35.01 -27.14
CA ALA A 175 4.69 -35.72 -27.24
C ALA A 175 3.85 -35.65 -25.96
N CYS A 176 4.42 -35.37 -24.78
CA CYS A 176 3.68 -35.31 -23.51
C CYS A 176 3.86 -33.99 -22.72
N ILE A 177 2.78 -33.52 -22.09
CA ILE A 177 2.75 -32.38 -21.16
C ILE A 177 2.35 -32.87 -19.77
N TYR A 178 3.04 -32.39 -18.73
CA TYR A 178 2.68 -32.60 -17.33
C TYR A 178 2.26 -31.28 -16.69
N ALA A 179 1.12 -31.26 -15.99
CA ALA A 179 0.61 -30.06 -15.35
C ALA A 179 -0.12 -30.39 -14.03
N SER A 180 -0.26 -29.41 -13.16
CA SER A 180 -1.16 -29.50 -11.99
C SER A 180 -2.61 -29.21 -12.39
N THR A 181 -3.55 -29.93 -11.81
CA THR A 181 -5.00 -29.74 -12.01
C THR A 181 -5.79 -30.06 -10.74
N SER A 182 -7.08 -29.73 -10.74
CA SER A 182 -8.01 -29.97 -9.62
C SER A 182 -8.94 -31.13 -9.91
N SER A 183 -9.18 -31.98 -8.92
CA SER A 183 -10.12 -33.11 -8.98
C SER A 183 -11.59 -32.71 -9.09
N GLY A 184 -11.95 -31.45 -8.81
CA GLY A 184 -13.34 -30.99 -8.80
C GLY A 184 -14.16 -31.49 -7.59
N SER A 185 -13.57 -32.33 -6.73
CA SER A 185 -14.26 -33.00 -5.63
C SER A 185 -14.64 -32.09 -4.45
N ARG A 186 -14.29 -30.79 -4.50
CA ARG A 186 -14.45 -29.82 -3.41
C ARG A 186 -15.57 -28.83 -3.73
N GLN A 187 -16.70 -28.93 -3.03
CA GLN A 187 -17.91 -28.13 -3.29
C GLN A 187 -17.68 -26.61 -3.20
N ALA A 188 -16.86 -26.13 -2.26
CA ALA A 188 -16.65 -24.70 -2.04
C ALA A 188 -15.67 -24.06 -3.04
N LEU A 189 -14.71 -24.83 -3.54
CA LEU A 189 -13.67 -24.38 -4.47
C LEU A 189 -13.34 -25.53 -5.45
N PRO A 190 -14.14 -25.73 -6.51
CA PRO A 190 -14.00 -26.89 -7.39
C PRO A 190 -12.77 -26.83 -8.32
N HIS A 191 -12.19 -25.63 -8.53
CA HIS A 191 -11.10 -25.40 -9.48
C HIS A 191 -9.74 -25.13 -8.81
N PHE A 192 -9.70 -25.07 -7.47
CA PHE A 192 -8.51 -24.75 -6.69
C PHE A 192 -8.71 -25.21 -5.22
N PRO A 193 -7.68 -25.65 -4.48
CA PRO A 193 -6.28 -25.82 -4.88
C PRO A 193 -6.07 -27.07 -5.73
N PHE A 194 -4.94 -27.14 -6.44
CA PHE A 194 -4.59 -28.31 -7.24
C PHE A 194 -4.27 -29.50 -6.34
N ASP A 195 -4.80 -30.67 -6.68
CA ASP A 195 -4.63 -31.93 -5.95
C ASP A 195 -4.36 -33.11 -6.88
N MET A 196 -4.10 -32.85 -8.17
CA MET A 196 -3.80 -33.85 -9.18
C MET A 196 -2.70 -33.40 -10.15
N VAL A 197 -1.86 -34.33 -10.58
CA VAL A 197 -1.00 -34.19 -11.76
C VAL A 197 -1.73 -34.76 -12.96
N VAL A 198 -1.82 -34.00 -14.04
CA VAL A 198 -2.31 -34.47 -15.35
C VAL A 198 -1.15 -34.64 -16.33
N LYS A 199 -1.13 -35.79 -17.01
CA LYS A 199 -0.29 -36.09 -18.16
C LYS A 199 -1.17 -36.05 -19.42
N ILE A 200 -0.83 -35.18 -20.36
CA ILE A 200 -1.53 -35.02 -21.64
C ILE A 200 -0.62 -35.48 -22.76
N ASN A 201 -1.01 -36.51 -23.50
CA ASN A 201 -0.32 -36.92 -24.72
C ASN A 201 -0.87 -36.13 -25.91
N LEU A 202 -0.02 -35.33 -26.55
CA LEU A 202 -0.38 -34.42 -27.63
C LEU A 202 -0.67 -35.11 -28.97
N SER A 203 -0.15 -36.33 -29.16
CA SER A 203 -0.35 -37.12 -30.39
C SER A 203 -1.67 -37.88 -30.37
N THR A 204 -2.00 -38.54 -29.26
CA THR A 204 -3.24 -39.30 -29.08
C THR A 204 -4.37 -38.43 -28.54
N LYS A 205 -4.06 -37.22 -28.04
CA LYS A 205 -4.99 -36.31 -27.33
C LYS A 205 -5.65 -36.95 -26.10
N THR A 206 -4.97 -37.92 -25.48
CA THR A 206 -5.45 -38.57 -24.26
C THR A 206 -4.84 -37.92 -23.02
N ALA A 207 -5.59 -37.95 -21.92
CA ALA A 207 -5.13 -37.48 -20.63
C ALA A 207 -5.20 -38.62 -19.60
N SER A 208 -4.18 -38.69 -18.75
CA SER A 208 -4.12 -39.57 -17.59
C SER A 208 -3.78 -38.73 -16.37
N THR A 209 -4.22 -39.15 -15.18
CA THR A 209 -4.06 -38.34 -13.98
C THR A 209 -3.58 -39.16 -12.80
N TRP A 210 -2.86 -38.50 -11.91
CA TRP A 210 -2.50 -39.00 -10.60
C TRP A 210 -3.02 -38.01 -9.55
N SER A 211 -3.62 -38.49 -8.47
CA SER A 211 -4.14 -37.65 -7.39
C SER A 211 -3.36 -37.84 -6.10
N ALA A 212 -3.11 -36.73 -5.40
CA ALA A 212 -2.56 -36.74 -4.05
C ALA A 212 -3.55 -37.30 -3.01
N GLY A 213 -4.85 -37.32 -3.34
CA GLY A 213 -5.94 -37.81 -2.49
C GLY A 213 -6.68 -36.71 -1.72
N ALA A 214 -7.73 -37.11 -1.01
CA ALA A 214 -8.60 -36.17 -0.30
C ALA A 214 -7.84 -35.39 0.79
N ARG A 215 -8.03 -34.07 0.83
CA ARG A 215 -7.42 -33.13 1.80
C ARG A 215 -5.90 -32.88 1.63
N ARG A 216 -5.32 -33.26 0.49
CA ARG A 216 -3.94 -32.93 0.10
C ARG A 216 -3.94 -31.96 -1.08
N PHE A 217 -2.85 -31.24 -1.26
CA PHE A 217 -2.64 -30.31 -2.37
C PHE A 217 -1.26 -30.53 -2.96
N ILE A 218 -1.04 -30.07 -4.18
CA ILE A 218 0.25 -30.22 -4.84
C ILE A 218 0.77 -28.89 -5.40
N GLY A 219 2.09 -28.80 -5.50
CA GLY A 219 2.75 -27.82 -6.34
C GLY A 219 2.71 -28.23 -7.81
N GLU A 220 3.26 -27.40 -8.68
CA GLU A 220 3.40 -27.71 -10.09
C GLU A 220 4.39 -28.91 -10.29
N PRO A 221 4.17 -29.80 -11.26
CA PRO A 221 5.07 -30.93 -11.50
C PRO A 221 6.30 -30.56 -12.35
N ILE A 222 7.47 -31.10 -11.99
CA ILE A 222 8.72 -30.98 -12.77
C ILE A 222 9.03 -32.31 -13.45
N PHE A 223 9.14 -32.34 -14.77
CA PHE A 223 9.70 -33.51 -15.45
C PHE A 223 11.23 -33.44 -15.50
N VAL A 224 11.88 -34.53 -15.10
CA VAL A 224 13.34 -34.69 -15.09
C VAL A 224 13.71 -35.86 -16.00
N PRO A 225 14.26 -35.62 -17.20
CA PRO A 225 14.65 -36.68 -18.14
C PRO A 225 15.95 -37.38 -17.72
N LYS A 226 16.06 -38.68 -17.99
CA LYS A 226 17.28 -39.49 -17.75
C LYS A 226 18.31 -39.45 -18.89
N GLY A 227 18.00 -38.76 -20.00
CA GLY A 227 18.91 -38.59 -21.14
C GLY A 227 18.91 -39.74 -22.18
N THR A 228 17.87 -40.57 -22.23
CA THR A 228 17.66 -41.61 -23.26
C THR A 228 16.86 -41.08 -24.46
N GLU A 229 16.82 -41.82 -25.58
CA GLU A 229 15.99 -41.45 -26.74
C GLU A 229 14.47 -41.57 -26.50
N GLU A 230 14.06 -42.32 -25.47
CA GLU A 230 12.65 -42.41 -25.07
C GLU A 230 12.20 -41.20 -24.25
N GLU A 231 11.17 -40.51 -24.74
CA GLU A 231 10.70 -39.22 -24.22
C GLU A 231 10.15 -39.26 -22.78
N GLU A 232 9.64 -40.41 -22.35
CA GLU A 232 9.02 -40.60 -21.03
C GLU A 232 9.95 -41.29 -20.03
N ASP A 233 11.22 -41.55 -20.38
CA ASP A 233 12.16 -42.17 -19.44
C ASP A 233 12.79 -41.11 -18.54
N GLY A 234 12.20 -40.97 -17.35
CA GLY A 234 12.40 -39.83 -16.46
C GLY A 234 11.69 -40.00 -15.12
N TYR A 235 11.67 -38.91 -14.36
CA TYR A 235 10.89 -38.79 -13.13
C TYR A 235 10.04 -37.51 -13.18
N ILE A 236 8.90 -37.52 -12.51
CA ILE A 236 8.18 -36.29 -12.20
C ILE A 236 8.36 -36.00 -10.72
N LEU A 237 8.85 -34.81 -10.39
CA LEU A 237 8.96 -34.32 -9.02
C LEU A 237 7.77 -33.42 -8.73
N VAL A 238 7.07 -33.68 -7.63
CA VAL A 238 5.94 -32.84 -7.20
C VAL A 238 5.91 -32.75 -5.68
N VAL A 239 5.70 -31.54 -5.16
CA VAL A 239 5.54 -31.34 -3.71
C VAL A 239 4.08 -31.58 -3.34
N GLU A 240 3.83 -32.40 -2.34
CA GLU A 240 2.51 -32.64 -1.77
C GLU A 240 2.42 -31.98 -0.38
N PHE A 241 1.37 -31.19 -0.18
CA PHE A 241 1.10 -30.43 1.04
C PHE A 241 -0.04 -31.08 1.84
N GLN A 242 0.24 -31.44 3.10
CA GLN A 242 -0.74 -31.96 4.07
C GLN A 242 -0.48 -31.43 5.50
N TYR A 243 -0.52 -32.30 6.53
CA TYR A 243 -0.10 -31.97 7.90
C TYR A 243 1.43 -31.92 8.04
N ARG A 244 2.12 -32.57 7.10
CA ARG A 244 3.56 -32.57 6.84
C ARG A 244 3.72 -32.52 5.32
N ASP A 245 4.74 -31.82 4.85
CA ASP A 245 5.00 -31.66 3.42
C ASP A 245 5.89 -32.80 2.93
N ASP A 246 5.54 -33.42 1.81
CA ASP A 246 6.29 -34.52 1.20
C ASP A 246 6.79 -34.12 -0.20
N LEU A 247 8.04 -34.44 -0.54
CA LEU A 247 8.45 -34.52 -1.94
C LEU A 247 8.04 -35.88 -2.50
N VAL A 248 7.19 -35.86 -3.52
CA VAL A 248 6.70 -37.05 -4.20
C VAL A 248 7.41 -37.21 -5.55
N ILE A 249 7.94 -38.40 -5.79
CA ILE A 249 8.57 -38.77 -7.05
C ILE A 249 7.63 -39.72 -7.78
N LEU A 250 7.17 -39.33 -8.98
CA LEU A 250 6.28 -40.13 -9.81
C LEU A 250 7.00 -40.69 -11.03
N ASN A 251 6.55 -41.86 -11.48
CA ASN A 251 6.95 -42.45 -12.74
C ASN A 251 6.05 -41.90 -13.87
N PRO A 252 6.59 -41.10 -14.81
CA PRO A 252 5.86 -40.50 -15.92
C PRO A 252 5.14 -41.54 -16.82
N LYS A 253 5.70 -42.74 -17.00
CA LYS A 253 5.09 -43.81 -17.83
C LYS A 253 3.83 -44.40 -17.20
N ARG A 254 3.65 -44.20 -15.88
CA ARG A 254 2.63 -44.87 -15.07
C ARG A 254 1.59 -43.92 -14.49
N ILE A 255 1.59 -42.65 -14.91
CA ILE A 255 0.53 -41.71 -14.53
C ILE A 255 -0.81 -42.26 -15.04
N GLY A 256 -1.77 -42.45 -14.12
CA GLY A 256 -3.03 -43.16 -14.37
C GLY A 256 -3.09 -44.58 -13.78
N GLU A 257 -1.96 -45.14 -13.32
CA GLU A 257 -1.88 -46.43 -12.62
C GLU A 257 -1.78 -46.24 -11.10
N THR A 258 -2.05 -47.31 -10.33
CA THR A 258 -2.10 -47.28 -8.85
C THR A 258 -0.72 -47.16 -8.19
N ASP A 259 0.35 -47.45 -8.92
CA ASP A 259 1.75 -47.49 -8.47
C ASP A 259 2.64 -46.53 -9.27
N ALA A 260 2.05 -45.39 -9.67
CA ALA A 260 2.77 -44.27 -10.25
C ALA A 260 3.79 -43.63 -9.29
N VAL A 261 3.61 -43.79 -7.97
CA VAL A 261 4.50 -43.22 -6.95
C VAL A 261 5.73 -44.10 -6.79
N VAL A 262 6.91 -43.54 -7.07
CA VAL A 262 8.22 -44.21 -6.91
C VAL A 262 8.73 -44.03 -5.49
N ALA A 263 8.63 -42.82 -4.93
CA ALA A 263 9.07 -42.52 -3.57
C ALA A 263 8.33 -41.30 -2.99
N ARG A 264 8.27 -41.24 -1.66
CA ARG A 264 7.82 -40.08 -0.88
C ARG A 264 8.85 -39.77 0.19
N LEU A 265 9.25 -38.51 0.28
CA LEU A 265 10.28 -38.03 1.21
C LEU A 265 9.68 -36.93 2.07
N GLU A 266 9.54 -37.18 3.37
CA GLU A 266 9.00 -36.21 4.32
C GLU A 266 9.97 -35.03 4.50
N VAL A 267 9.44 -33.82 4.46
CA VAL A 267 10.19 -32.59 4.68
C VAL A 267 10.06 -32.15 6.15
N PRO A 268 11.20 -31.98 6.86
CA PRO A 268 11.18 -31.57 8.27
C PRO A 268 10.44 -30.24 8.50
N LYS A 269 9.59 -30.18 9.54
CA LYS A 269 8.70 -29.04 9.89
C LYS A 269 9.33 -27.64 10.00
N HIS A 270 10.65 -27.56 10.14
CA HIS A 270 11.37 -26.28 10.26
C HIS A 270 11.93 -25.78 8.92
N LEU A 271 11.60 -26.46 7.82
CA LEU A 271 12.04 -26.18 6.47
C LEU A 271 10.80 -25.90 5.60
N ILE A 272 10.85 -24.83 4.80
CA ILE A 272 9.79 -24.43 3.86
C ILE A 272 10.34 -24.54 2.44
N PHE A 273 9.66 -25.25 1.53
CA PHE A 273 10.08 -25.36 0.13
C PHE A 273 10.19 -23.98 -0.53
N PRO A 274 11.23 -23.73 -1.36
CA PRO A 274 11.30 -22.51 -2.16
C PRO A 274 10.14 -22.47 -3.16
N LEU A 275 9.65 -21.25 -3.44
CA LEU A 275 8.56 -20.97 -4.39
C LEU A 275 9.06 -21.11 -5.84
N GLY A 276 9.45 -22.33 -6.19
CA GLY A 276 9.38 -22.84 -7.55
C GLY A 276 8.52 -24.09 -7.47
N PHE A 277 7.41 -24.09 -8.20
CA PHE A 277 6.30 -25.06 -8.23
C PHE A 277 5.12 -24.70 -7.30
N HIS A 278 4.26 -23.82 -7.83
CA HIS A 278 3.22 -23.03 -7.18
C HIS A 278 2.25 -23.79 -6.27
N ALA A 279 2.40 -23.61 -4.95
CA ALA A 279 1.35 -23.79 -3.96
C ALA A 279 1.47 -22.69 -2.88
N SER A 280 0.33 -22.21 -2.40
CA SER A 280 0.24 -21.30 -1.26
C SER A 280 0.29 -22.10 0.05
N ASP A 281 1.32 -21.88 0.86
CA ASP A 281 1.50 -22.60 2.12
C ASP A 281 0.66 -22.02 3.27
N ARG A 282 0.26 -22.93 4.16
CA ARG A 282 -0.85 -22.90 5.11
C ARG A 282 -0.38 -22.73 6.56
N GLN A 283 0.81 -22.19 6.80
CA GLN A 283 1.30 -21.98 8.15
C GLN A 283 0.65 -20.75 8.78
N HIS A 284 -0.60 -20.86 9.23
CA HIS A 284 -1.21 -20.16 10.39
C HIS A 284 -2.64 -20.69 10.71
N TYR A 285 -2.92 -21.98 10.49
CA TYR A 285 -4.18 -22.63 10.92
C TYR A 285 -3.90 -23.79 11.87
N GLN A 286 -3.43 -23.49 13.07
CA GLN A 286 -3.50 -24.42 14.21
C GLN A 286 -3.93 -23.67 15.47
N TYR A 287 -5.23 -23.38 15.59
CA TYR A 287 -5.92 -23.49 16.86
C TYR A 287 -7.34 -24.05 16.62
N SER A 288 -7.62 -25.13 17.34
CA SER A 288 -8.95 -25.61 17.75
C SER A 288 -9.95 -26.02 16.66
N PHE A 289 -9.90 -27.31 16.28
CA PHE A 289 -11.08 -28.01 15.76
C PHE A 289 -12.07 -28.19 16.91
N ASN A 290 -13.14 -27.40 16.96
CA ASN A 290 -14.45 -27.86 17.46
C ASN A 290 -15.63 -26.89 17.22
N GLU A 291 -15.49 -25.76 16.53
CA GLU A 291 -16.62 -24.89 16.20
C GLU A 291 -16.54 -24.37 14.75
N SER A 292 -17.69 -23.97 14.18
CA SER A 292 -17.84 -23.77 12.74
C SER A 292 -16.92 -22.63 12.21
N PRO A 293 -16.24 -22.81 11.06
CA PRO A 293 -15.24 -21.85 10.56
C PRO A 293 -15.79 -20.47 10.16
N ALA A 294 -17.10 -20.33 10.02
CA ALA A 294 -17.71 -19.08 9.55
C ALA A 294 -17.83 -18.02 10.66
N GLU A 295 -17.93 -18.43 11.93
CA GLU A 295 -18.10 -17.50 13.05
C GLU A 295 -16.77 -17.05 13.67
N LEU A 296 -15.70 -17.84 13.54
CA LEU A 296 -14.35 -17.52 14.07
C LEU A 296 -13.47 -16.68 13.12
N LEU A 297 -13.82 -16.58 11.83
CA LEU A 297 -13.07 -15.80 10.83
C LEU A 297 -13.36 -14.30 10.86
N PHE A 298 -14.47 -13.86 11.48
CA PHE A 298 -14.80 -12.44 11.58
C PHE A 298 -14.13 -11.72 12.76
N ASP A 299 -13.67 -12.45 13.78
CA ASP A 299 -13.35 -11.86 15.07
C ASP A 299 -11.85 -11.69 15.36
N SER A 300 -10.93 -12.19 14.52
CA SER A 300 -9.49 -12.23 14.87
C SER A 300 -8.53 -11.32 14.09
N MET A 301 -8.99 -10.49 13.14
CA MET A 301 -8.17 -9.43 12.52
C MET A 301 -8.95 -8.21 12.01
N ALA A 302 -10.21 -8.01 12.43
CA ALA A 302 -10.94 -6.78 12.11
C ALA A 302 -10.46 -5.68 13.06
N LYS A 303 -9.90 -4.58 12.53
CA LYS A 303 -9.70 -3.37 13.35
C LYS A 303 -11.05 -2.96 13.94
N ASP A 304 -11.07 -2.57 15.21
CA ASP A 304 -12.27 -2.03 15.82
C ASP A 304 -12.84 -0.89 14.96
N PRO A 305 -14.15 -0.86 14.70
CA PRO A 305 -14.74 0.19 13.90
C PRO A 305 -14.51 1.57 14.53
N VAL A 306 -13.97 2.49 13.73
CA VAL A 306 -13.78 3.89 14.14
C VAL A 306 -15.10 4.64 13.94
N ARG A 307 -15.56 5.34 14.98
CA ARG A 307 -16.79 6.15 14.92
C ARG A 307 -16.47 7.53 14.37
N VAL A 308 -17.04 7.85 13.21
CA VAL A 308 -16.82 9.14 12.52
C VAL A 308 -18.12 9.93 12.48
N LEU A 309 -18.13 11.09 13.13
CA LEU A 309 -19.23 12.06 13.07
C LEU A 309 -19.06 13.01 11.90
N VAL A 310 -20.14 13.24 11.14
CA VAL A 310 -20.28 14.32 10.17
C VAL A 310 -21.53 15.13 10.52
N THR A 311 -21.37 16.41 10.86
CA THR A 311 -22.50 17.33 11.08
C THR A 311 -22.92 18.01 9.77
N GLY A 312 -24.17 18.42 9.61
CA GLY A 312 -24.67 18.94 8.33
C GLY A 312 -24.59 17.90 7.20
N ALA A 313 -24.78 16.61 7.56
CA ALA A 313 -24.52 15.48 6.69
C ALA A 313 -25.48 15.38 5.49
N ALA A 314 -26.71 15.92 5.59
CA ALA A 314 -27.62 16.02 4.46
C ALA A 314 -27.28 17.19 3.52
N GLY A 315 -26.39 18.09 3.94
CA GLY A 315 -25.89 19.18 3.11
C GLY A 315 -24.96 18.70 1.99
N GLN A 316 -24.72 19.54 0.98
CA GLN A 316 -23.95 19.19 -0.21
C GLN A 316 -22.53 18.68 0.08
N ILE A 317 -21.84 19.26 1.07
CA ILE A 317 -20.51 18.79 1.49
C ILE A 317 -20.63 17.44 2.19
N GLY A 318 -21.59 17.29 3.10
CA GLY A 318 -21.88 16.03 3.79
C GLY A 318 -22.15 14.89 2.80
N TYR A 319 -23.05 15.13 1.84
CA TYR A 319 -23.40 14.18 0.77
C TYR A 319 -22.19 13.74 -0.07
N ALA A 320 -21.24 14.64 -0.34
CA ALA A 320 -20.00 14.28 -1.03
C ALA A 320 -18.97 13.58 -0.13
N LEU A 321 -18.97 13.87 1.17
CA LEU A 321 -17.98 13.41 2.13
C LEU A 321 -18.27 11.99 2.65
N VAL A 322 -19.51 11.72 3.05
CA VAL A 322 -19.86 10.45 3.71
C VAL A 322 -19.55 9.20 2.87
N PRO A 323 -19.71 9.18 1.54
CA PRO A 323 -19.33 8.03 0.73
C PRO A 323 -17.81 7.88 0.62
N MET A 324 -17.03 8.97 0.67
CA MET A 324 -15.56 8.91 0.65
C MET A 324 -15.03 8.28 1.94
N ILE A 325 -15.63 8.64 3.09
CA ILE A 325 -15.31 8.03 4.38
C ILE A 325 -15.64 6.55 4.35
N ALA A 326 -16.86 6.18 3.91
CA ALA A 326 -17.31 4.80 3.85
C ALA A 326 -16.49 3.91 2.88
N ARG A 327 -15.88 4.49 1.83
CA ARG A 327 -14.94 3.80 0.93
C ARG A 327 -13.53 3.63 1.50
N GLY A 328 -13.23 4.17 2.68
CA GLY A 328 -11.90 4.10 3.29
C GLY A 328 -10.92 5.16 2.81
N ALA A 329 -11.37 6.18 2.06
CA ALA A 329 -10.47 7.25 1.58
C ALA A 329 -9.87 8.07 2.74
N MET A 330 -10.63 8.23 3.83
CA MET A 330 -10.21 9.00 5.00
C MET A 330 -9.25 8.22 5.92
N LEU A 331 -9.57 6.97 6.28
CA LEU A 331 -8.86 6.23 7.33
C LEU A 331 -8.06 5.02 6.84
N GLY A 332 -8.10 4.73 5.53
CA GLY A 332 -7.43 3.59 4.93
C GLY A 332 -8.39 2.50 4.45
N PRO A 333 -7.92 1.61 3.55
CA PRO A 333 -8.77 0.59 2.91
C PRO A 333 -9.10 -0.60 3.82
N ASP A 334 -8.54 -0.65 5.02
CA ASP A 334 -8.65 -1.76 5.97
C ASP A 334 -9.25 -1.34 7.33
N GLN A 335 -9.76 -0.12 7.45
CA GLN A 335 -10.35 0.42 8.68
C GLN A 335 -11.88 0.40 8.59
N PRO A 336 -12.57 -0.51 9.31
CA PRO A 336 -14.02 -0.44 9.45
C PRO A 336 -14.43 0.87 10.14
N ILE A 337 -15.60 1.40 9.80
CA ILE A 337 -16.13 2.63 10.35
C ILE A 337 -17.60 2.50 10.72
N ILE A 338 -18.01 3.27 11.73
CA ILE A 338 -19.42 3.54 12.04
C ILE A 338 -19.65 5.01 11.79
N LEU A 339 -20.56 5.33 10.88
CA LEU A 339 -20.81 6.70 10.49
C LEU A 339 -21.94 7.30 11.33
N HIS A 340 -21.63 8.38 12.05
CA HIS A 340 -22.62 9.20 12.75
C HIS A 340 -22.92 10.43 11.90
N MET A 341 -24.17 10.62 11.52
CA MET A 341 -24.63 11.71 10.68
C MET A 341 -25.62 12.57 11.49
N LEU A 342 -25.24 13.83 11.72
CA LEU A 342 -26.07 14.81 12.40
C LEU A 342 -26.57 15.86 11.40
N ASP A 343 -27.86 16.16 11.45
CA ASP A 343 -28.40 17.35 10.80
C ASP A 343 -29.51 17.99 11.65
N ILE A 344 -30.05 19.11 11.19
CA ILE A 344 -31.16 19.79 11.86
C ILE A 344 -32.50 19.10 11.57
N GLU A 345 -33.49 19.28 12.45
CA GLU A 345 -34.82 18.68 12.31
C GLU A 345 -35.47 18.89 10.92
N PRO A 346 -35.41 20.09 10.29
CA PRO A 346 -35.96 20.27 8.94
C PRO A 346 -35.27 19.44 7.83
N ALA A 347 -34.08 18.91 8.09
CA ALA A 347 -33.32 18.08 7.16
C ALA A 347 -33.41 16.58 7.49
N ALA A 348 -34.20 16.17 8.50
CA ALA A 348 -34.28 14.78 8.95
C ALA A 348 -34.66 13.80 7.84
N GLU A 349 -35.64 14.15 6.98
CA GLU A 349 -36.06 13.31 5.86
C GLU A 349 -34.93 13.16 4.82
N ALA A 350 -34.28 14.27 4.45
CA ALA A 350 -33.15 14.26 3.54
C ALA A 350 -31.97 13.45 4.11
N LEU A 351 -31.69 13.59 5.41
CA LEU A 351 -30.66 12.82 6.12
C LEU A 351 -30.93 11.32 6.09
N ASN A 352 -32.20 10.92 6.27
CA ASN A 352 -32.59 9.52 6.11
C ASN A 352 -32.43 9.04 4.66
N GLY A 353 -32.71 9.90 3.67
CA GLY A 353 -32.41 9.62 2.27
C GLY A 353 -30.92 9.33 2.03
N VAL A 354 -30.01 10.15 2.59
CA VAL A 354 -28.56 9.89 2.52
C VAL A 354 -28.19 8.56 3.16
N ARG A 355 -28.81 8.22 4.30
CA ARG A 355 -28.61 6.91 4.95
C ARG A 355 -29.04 5.75 4.03
N MET A 356 -30.18 5.87 3.33
CA MET A 356 -30.62 4.85 2.38
C MET A 356 -29.60 4.66 1.25
N GLU A 357 -29.10 5.73 0.66
CA GLU A 357 -28.08 5.64 -0.40
C GLU A 357 -26.77 5.00 0.09
N LEU A 358 -26.36 5.27 1.33
CA LEU A 358 -25.19 4.61 1.93
C LEU A 358 -25.38 3.10 2.10
N VAL A 359 -26.59 2.66 2.43
CA VAL A 359 -26.95 1.22 2.50
C VAL A 359 -26.94 0.60 1.10
N ASP A 360 -27.55 1.27 0.12
CA ASP A 360 -27.63 0.79 -1.27
C ASP A 360 -26.25 0.71 -1.94
N ALA A 361 -25.30 1.55 -1.51
CA ALA A 361 -23.94 1.56 -2.03
C ALA A 361 -23.08 0.37 -1.55
N ALA A 362 -23.56 -0.42 -0.59
CA ALA A 362 -22.93 -1.68 -0.14
C ALA A 362 -21.42 -1.56 0.19
N PHE A 363 -21.03 -0.53 0.94
CA PHE A 363 -19.64 -0.30 1.32
C PHE A 363 -19.13 -1.33 2.35
N PRO A 364 -18.11 -2.15 2.03
CA PRO A 364 -17.65 -3.21 2.94
C PRO A 364 -17.07 -2.71 4.28
N LEU A 365 -16.55 -1.48 4.31
CA LEU A 365 -15.98 -0.89 5.53
C LEU A 365 -17.04 -0.21 6.41
N LEU A 366 -18.25 0.03 5.88
CA LEU A 366 -19.31 0.71 6.60
C LEU A 366 -20.06 -0.31 7.48
N GLY A 367 -19.70 -0.37 8.75
CA GLY A 367 -20.29 -1.31 9.70
C GLY A 367 -21.69 -0.89 10.17
N ASP A 368 -21.93 0.41 10.36
CA ASP A 368 -23.23 0.95 10.78
C ASP A 368 -23.38 2.44 10.42
N VAL A 369 -24.63 2.92 10.34
CA VAL A 369 -24.99 4.33 10.07
C VAL A 369 -26.01 4.82 11.09
N VAL A 370 -25.60 5.77 11.92
CA VAL A 370 -26.46 6.50 12.86
C VAL A 370 -26.86 7.83 12.23
N ALA A 371 -28.10 7.96 11.77
CA ALA A 371 -28.65 9.22 11.27
C ALA A 371 -29.60 9.83 12.31
N THR A 372 -29.32 11.04 12.80
CA THR A 372 -30.08 11.65 13.89
C THR A 372 -30.08 13.18 13.84
N THR A 373 -31.04 13.78 14.53
CA THR A 373 -31.12 15.22 14.80
C THR A 373 -30.74 15.56 16.25
N ASP A 374 -30.49 14.56 17.09
CA ASP A 374 -30.01 14.71 18.47
C ASP A 374 -28.47 14.74 18.50
N VAL A 375 -27.92 15.89 18.86
CA VAL A 375 -26.48 16.10 18.98
C VAL A 375 -25.81 15.15 19.99
N THR A 376 -26.51 14.75 21.05
CA THR A 376 -26.00 13.85 22.09
C THR A 376 -25.82 12.44 21.52
N VAL A 377 -26.79 11.97 20.76
CA VAL A 377 -26.74 10.67 20.07
C VAL A 377 -25.61 10.68 19.04
N ALA A 378 -25.52 11.75 18.24
CA ALA A 378 -24.50 11.88 17.20
C ALA A 378 -23.06 11.95 17.74
N CYS A 379 -22.84 12.49 18.94
CA CYS A 379 -21.52 12.60 19.55
C CYS A 379 -21.08 11.36 20.33
N LYS A 380 -21.93 10.31 20.41
CA LYS A 380 -21.69 9.15 21.27
C LYS A 380 -20.48 8.33 20.84
N SER A 381 -19.45 8.36 21.68
CA SER A 381 -18.19 7.63 21.57
C SER A 381 -17.45 7.87 20.26
N VAL A 382 -17.60 9.06 19.66
CA VAL A 382 -16.97 9.38 18.37
C VAL A 382 -15.47 9.58 18.53
N ASN A 383 -14.69 9.01 17.61
CA ASN A 383 -13.22 9.12 17.59
C ASN A 383 -12.76 10.24 16.65
N VAL A 384 -13.54 10.52 15.60
CA VAL A 384 -13.31 11.60 14.65
C VAL A 384 -14.61 12.37 14.48
N ALA A 385 -14.55 13.71 14.52
CA ALA A 385 -15.70 14.57 14.28
C ALA A 385 -15.38 15.61 13.21
N VAL A 386 -16.07 15.54 12.08
CA VAL A 386 -15.96 16.50 10.98
C VAL A 386 -17.17 17.45 11.03
N MET A 387 -16.93 18.67 11.49
CA MET A 387 -17.94 19.67 11.79
C MET A 387 -18.23 20.52 10.54
N VAL A 388 -19.10 20.02 9.66
CA VAL A 388 -19.48 20.68 8.41
C VAL A 388 -20.70 21.58 8.58
N GLY A 389 -21.60 21.24 9.49
CA GLY A 389 -22.79 22.01 9.82
C GLY A 389 -22.45 23.36 10.49
N GLY A 390 -23.06 24.43 9.99
CA GLY A 390 -22.98 25.77 10.56
C GLY A 390 -24.06 26.67 9.96
N PHE A 391 -24.25 27.85 10.53
CA PHE A 391 -25.25 28.79 10.03
C PHE A 391 -24.66 29.60 8.87
N PRO A 392 -25.16 29.43 7.62
CA PRO A 392 -24.65 30.18 6.49
C PRO A 392 -25.03 31.66 6.60
N ARG A 393 -24.15 32.55 6.13
CA ARG A 393 -24.50 33.96 5.98
C ARG A 393 -25.59 34.10 4.93
N LYS A 394 -26.74 34.65 5.33
CA LYS A 394 -27.85 35.02 4.44
C LYS A 394 -27.74 36.49 4.05
N GLU A 395 -28.38 36.86 2.95
CA GLU A 395 -28.48 38.25 2.50
C GLU A 395 -29.10 39.13 3.61
N GLY A 396 -28.55 40.33 3.81
CA GLY A 396 -28.98 41.26 4.85
C GLY A 396 -28.52 40.95 6.28
N MET A 397 -27.78 39.86 6.52
CA MET A 397 -27.26 39.58 7.86
C MET A 397 -25.94 40.29 8.16
N GLU A 398 -25.89 40.92 9.33
CA GLU A 398 -24.68 41.52 9.90
C GLU A 398 -23.67 40.45 10.33
N ARG A 399 -22.38 40.81 10.34
CA ARG A 399 -21.30 39.88 10.74
C ARG A 399 -21.52 39.35 12.17
N LYS A 400 -21.97 40.22 13.08
CA LYS A 400 -22.25 39.86 14.48
C LYS A 400 -23.40 38.86 14.61
N ASP A 401 -24.44 38.97 13.80
CA ASP A 401 -25.59 38.05 13.86
C ASP A 401 -25.21 36.65 13.40
N VAL A 402 -24.44 36.56 12.31
CA VAL A 402 -23.94 35.28 11.81
C VAL A 402 -22.96 34.65 12.80
N MET A 403 -22.09 35.47 13.41
CA MET A 403 -21.17 35.02 14.45
C MET A 403 -21.94 34.48 15.66
N SER A 404 -22.91 35.21 16.19
CA SER A 404 -23.72 34.80 17.35
C SER A 404 -24.43 33.47 17.13
N LYS A 405 -25.02 33.25 15.94
CA LYS A 405 -25.66 31.97 15.60
C LYS A 405 -24.66 30.82 15.55
N ASN A 406 -23.49 31.01 14.92
CA ASN A 406 -22.48 29.96 14.84
C ASN A 406 -21.85 29.67 16.21
N VAL A 407 -21.57 30.69 17.02
CA VAL A 407 -21.09 30.54 18.40
C VAL A 407 -22.06 29.69 19.22
N SER A 408 -23.37 29.94 19.12
CA SER A 408 -24.40 29.14 19.81
C SER A 408 -24.41 27.68 19.37
N ILE A 409 -24.35 27.43 18.04
CA ILE A 409 -24.29 26.08 17.48
C ILE A 409 -23.04 25.32 17.96
N TYR A 410 -21.87 25.95 17.84
CA TYR A 410 -20.60 25.32 18.18
C TYR A 410 -20.43 25.13 19.69
N LYS A 411 -20.97 26.03 20.53
CA LYS A 411 -21.04 25.82 21.98
C LYS A 411 -21.86 24.58 22.34
N ALA A 412 -23.02 24.39 21.70
CA ALA A 412 -23.87 23.22 21.94
C ALA A 412 -23.21 21.91 21.48
N GLN A 413 -22.60 21.92 20.28
CA GLN A 413 -21.88 20.77 19.74
C GLN A 413 -20.63 20.43 20.57
N ALA A 414 -19.86 21.42 20.99
CA ALA A 414 -18.70 21.24 21.87
C ALA A 414 -19.13 20.63 23.22
N SER A 415 -20.20 21.13 23.82
CA SER A 415 -20.74 20.60 25.08
C SER A 415 -21.21 19.14 24.96
N ALA A 416 -21.66 18.73 23.78
CA ALA A 416 -22.03 17.35 23.51
C ALA A 416 -20.79 16.47 23.32
N LEU A 417 -19.81 16.92 22.54
CA LEU A 417 -18.53 16.24 22.35
C LEU A 417 -17.79 16.04 23.69
N GLU A 418 -17.72 17.08 24.52
CA GLU A 418 -17.12 17.03 25.87
C GLU A 418 -17.69 15.88 26.73
N LYS A 419 -18.98 15.62 26.62
CA LYS A 419 -19.68 14.61 27.43
C LYS A 419 -19.66 13.21 26.82
N GLN A 420 -19.61 13.13 25.49
CA GLN A 420 -19.96 11.91 24.77
C GLN A 420 -18.82 11.34 23.92
N ALA A 421 -17.88 12.17 23.47
CA ALA A 421 -16.83 11.73 22.54
C ALA A 421 -15.86 10.75 23.20
N ALA A 422 -15.19 9.95 22.37
CA ALA A 422 -14.13 9.07 22.86
C ALA A 422 -12.93 9.90 23.37
N PRO A 423 -12.12 9.35 24.30
CA PRO A 423 -10.82 9.94 24.63
C PRO A 423 -9.97 10.13 23.38
N ASP A 424 -9.21 11.22 23.30
CA ASP A 424 -8.38 11.59 22.14
C ASP A 424 -9.15 11.81 20.83
N CYS A 425 -10.47 12.11 20.88
CA CYS A 425 -11.27 12.44 19.70
C CYS A 425 -10.61 13.56 18.88
N LYS A 426 -10.50 13.36 17.55
CA LYS A 426 -9.96 14.33 16.59
C LYS A 426 -11.09 15.09 15.92
N VAL A 427 -11.07 16.41 16.08
CA VAL A 427 -12.14 17.30 15.60
C VAL A 427 -11.59 18.19 14.48
N LEU A 428 -12.23 18.12 13.31
CA LEU A 428 -11.97 18.97 12.16
C LEU A 428 -13.16 19.90 11.93
N VAL A 429 -12.96 21.19 12.08
CA VAL A 429 -13.97 22.21 11.81
C VAL A 429 -13.89 22.68 10.36
N VAL A 430 -15.02 22.55 9.64
CA VAL A 430 -15.16 22.94 8.24
C VAL A 430 -16.12 24.13 8.09
N ALA A 431 -17.14 24.24 8.95
CA ALA A 431 -18.14 25.29 8.82
C ALA A 431 -17.56 26.67 9.17
N ASN A 432 -17.91 27.67 8.37
CA ASN A 432 -17.41 29.03 8.54
C ASN A 432 -18.09 29.78 9.70
N PRO A 433 -17.35 30.67 10.41
CA PRO A 433 -15.92 30.93 10.29
C PRO A 433 -15.07 29.82 10.95
N ALA A 434 -14.32 29.04 10.16
CA ALA A 434 -13.79 27.74 10.60
C ALA A 434 -12.78 27.85 11.75
N ASN A 435 -11.84 28.79 11.67
CA ASN A 435 -10.84 29.04 12.72
C ASN A 435 -11.51 29.44 14.04
N THR A 436 -12.45 30.38 13.98
CA THR A 436 -13.15 30.92 15.15
C THR A 436 -14.12 29.90 15.75
N ASN A 437 -14.80 29.10 14.93
CA ASN A 437 -15.63 27.99 15.40
C ASN A 437 -14.80 26.90 16.11
N ALA A 438 -13.61 26.58 15.60
CA ALA A 438 -12.66 25.68 16.27
C ALA A 438 -12.18 26.26 17.61
N LEU A 439 -11.95 27.57 17.69
CA LEU A 439 -11.64 28.25 18.95
C LEU A 439 -12.78 28.10 19.96
N ILE A 440 -14.03 28.34 19.56
CA ILE A 440 -15.20 28.15 20.45
C ILE A 440 -15.29 26.69 20.90
N LEU A 441 -15.04 25.72 20.01
CA LEU A 441 -15.08 24.31 20.38
C LEU A 441 -14.06 23.98 21.48
N LYS A 442 -12.84 24.49 21.35
CA LYS A 442 -11.77 24.37 22.35
C LYS A 442 -12.19 24.92 23.73
N GLU A 443 -12.90 26.05 23.79
CA GLU A 443 -13.32 26.64 25.06
C GLU A 443 -14.38 25.80 25.81
N PHE A 444 -15.23 25.08 25.07
CA PHE A 444 -16.38 24.35 25.63
C PHE A 444 -16.21 22.83 25.64
N ALA A 445 -15.08 22.31 25.16
CA ALA A 445 -14.70 20.90 25.25
C ALA A 445 -13.27 20.72 25.81
N PRO A 446 -13.00 21.16 27.05
CA PRO A 446 -11.65 21.16 27.62
C PRO A 446 -11.05 19.76 27.84
N SER A 447 -11.86 18.69 27.85
CA SER A 447 -11.34 17.32 27.92
C SER A 447 -10.70 16.86 26.61
N ILE A 448 -11.07 17.45 25.47
CA ILE A 448 -10.45 17.18 24.18
C ILE A 448 -9.13 17.95 24.13
N PRO A 449 -7.98 17.29 23.90
CA PRO A 449 -6.70 17.97 23.79
C PRO A 449 -6.77 19.09 22.76
N GLU A 450 -6.21 20.26 23.06
CA GLU A 450 -6.26 21.42 22.15
C GLU A 450 -5.64 21.09 20.77
N LYS A 451 -4.63 20.23 20.76
CA LYS A 451 -3.99 19.71 19.54
C LYS A 451 -4.92 18.84 18.68
N ASN A 452 -6.01 18.35 19.24
CA ASN A 452 -7.01 17.55 18.54
C ASN A 452 -8.19 18.35 18.01
N ILE A 453 -8.12 19.69 18.05
CA ILE A 453 -9.13 20.56 17.47
C ILE A 453 -8.46 21.39 16.38
N THR A 454 -8.82 21.11 15.13
CA THR A 454 -8.26 21.76 13.94
C THR A 454 -9.36 22.36 13.08
N CYS A 455 -8.99 23.22 12.13
CA CYS A 455 -9.91 23.71 11.11
C CYS A 455 -9.34 23.54 9.70
N LEU A 456 -10.25 23.52 8.72
CA LEU A 456 -9.93 23.16 7.34
C LEU A 456 -9.37 24.36 6.55
N THR A 457 -8.05 24.39 6.36
CA THR A 457 -7.37 25.20 5.32
C THR A 457 -6.78 24.35 4.19
N ARG A 458 -7.00 23.03 4.24
CA ARG A 458 -6.54 22.07 3.22
C ARG A 458 -7.15 22.33 1.84
N LEU A 459 -8.38 22.86 1.77
CA LEU A 459 -8.99 23.20 0.48
C LEU A 459 -8.24 24.35 -0.19
N ASP A 460 -7.84 25.35 0.58
CA ASP A 460 -7.05 26.48 0.08
C ASP A 460 -5.66 26.02 -0.36
N HIS A 461 -5.05 25.13 0.41
CA HIS A 461 -3.77 24.49 0.07
C HIS A 461 -3.88 23.72 -1.26
N ASN A 462 -4.90 22.88 -1.41
CA ASN A 462 -5.14 22.12 -2.64
C ASN A 462 -5.43 23.05 -3.84
N ARG A 463 -6.12 24.18 -3.63
CA ARG A 463 -6.34 25.20 -4.67
C ARG A 463 -5.03 25.86 -5.10
N ALA A 464 -4.16 26.18 -4.15
CA ALA A 464 -2.86 26.78 -4.41
C ALA A 464 -1.93 25.82 -5.17
N LEU A 465 -1.87 24.55 -4.78
CA LEU A 465 -1.20 23.48 -5.55
C LEU A 465 -1.74 23.42 -6.99
N GLY A 466 -3.07 23.42 -7.14
CA GLY A 466 -3.72 23.41 -8.46
C GLY A 466 -3.38 24.62 -9.32
N GLN A 467 -3.36 25.84 -8.76
CA GLN A 467 -2.99 27.04 -9.52
C GLN A 467 -1.53 27.00 -10.01
N LEU A 468 -0.60 26.52 -9.18
CA LEU A 468 0.80 26.37 -9.58
C LEU A 468 0.98 25.28 -10.64
N SER A 469 0.29 24.15 -10.46
CA SER A 469 0.27 23.04 -11.42
C SER A 469 -0.24 23.49 -12.80
N GLU A 470 -1.35 24.22 -12.84
CA GLU A 470 -1.91 24.80 -14.07
C GLU A 470 -0.97 25.83 -14.71
N ARG A 471 -0.39 26.74 -13.90
CA ARG A 471 0.56 27.77 -14.37
C ARG A 471 1.78 27.14 -15.03
N LEU A 472 2.30 26.06 -14.44
CA LEU A 472 3.50 25.35 -14.88
C LEU A 472 3.20 24.25 -15.90
N LYS A 473 1.93 23.89 -16.12
CA LYS A 473 1.49 22.78 -17.00
C LYS A 473 2.13 21.44 -16.63
N ILE A 474 2.15 21.14 -15.34
CA ILE A 474 2.70 19.91 -14.77
C ILE A 474 1.66 19.20 -13.94
N HIS A 475 1.89 17.92 -13.66
CA HIS A 475 1.00 17.17 -12.78
C HIS A 475 1.04 17.73 -11.35
N VAL A 476 -0.12 17.82 -10.69
CA VAL A 476 -0.23 18.44 -9.35
C VAL A 476 0.59 17.72 -8.29
N GLY A 477 0.79 16.40 -8.44
CA GLY A 477 1.64 15.61 -7.54
C GLY A 477 3.13 15.99 -7.57
N GLU A 478 3.55 16.76 -8.57
CA GLU A 478 4.93 17.26 -8.65
C GLU A 478 5.13 18.58 -7.89
N VAL A 479 4.04 19.27 -7.49
CA VAL A 479 4.10 20.50 -6.69
C VAL A 479 3.98 20.13 -5.22
N LYS A 480 4.90 20.60 -4.41
CA LYS A 480 4.96 20.30 -2.97
C LYS A 480 5.16 21.57 -2.17
N ASN A 481 4.82 21.50 -0.88
CA ASN A 481 5.30 22.44 0.14
C ASN A 481 4.78 23.88 -0.02
N VAL A 482 3.62 24.05 -0.66
CA VAL A 482 2.87 25.30 -0.65
C VAL A 482 2.25 25.49 0.72
N ILE A 483 2.16 26.73 1.20
CA ILE A 483 1.69 27.02 2.55
C ILE A 483 0.48 27.94 2.48
N ILE A 484 -0.53 27.65 3.29
CA ILE A 484 -1.59 28.62 3.61
C ILE A 484 -1.37 29.07 5.04
N TRP A 485 -1.10 30.35 5.22
CA TRP A 485 -1.01 30.98 6.54
C TRP A 485 -2.33 31.67 6.90
N GLY A 486 -2.73 31.58 8.17
CA GLY A 486 -3.79 32.42 8.74
C GLY A 486 -5.20 31.86 8.75
N ASN A 487 -6.16 32.74 8.51
CA ASN A 487 -7.58 32.45 8.58
C ASN A 487 -8.07 31.71 7.33
N HIS A 488 -9.08 30.85 7.45
CA HIS A 488 -9.87 30.39 6.30
C HIS A 488 -10.83 31.50 5.83
N SER A 489 -10.27 32.56 5.24
CA SER A 489 -11.01 33.73 4.77
C SER A 489 -10.35 34.34 3.53
N SER A 490 -10.82 35.51 3.09
CA SER A 490 -10.14 36.29 2.05
C SER A 490 -8.81 36.89 2.49
N THR A 491 -8.49 36.90 3.79
CA THR A 491 -7.19 37.40 4.29
C THR A 491 -6.10 36.32 4.29
N GLN A 492 -6.45 35.04 4.06
CA GLN A 492 -5.48 33.95 3.99
C GLN A 492 -4.29 34.31 3.11
N TYR A 493 -3.10 33.81 3.46
CA TYR A 493 -1.90 34.03 2.67
C TYR A 493 -1.40 32.73 2.04
N PRO A 494 -1.65 32.51 0.72
CA PRO A 494 -1.03 31.46 -0.07
C PRO A 494 0.44 31.82 -0.37
N ASP A 495 1.34 31.03 0.17
CA ASP A 495 2.78 31.24 0.15
C ASP A 495 3.47 30.14 -0.65
N ALA A 496 4.21 30.56 -1.68
CA ALA A 496 4.99 29.70 -2.56
C ALA A 496 6.51 29.84 -2.36
N ASN A 497 6.96 30.56 -1.33
CA ASN A 497 8.40 30.79 -1.06
C ASN A 497 9.18 29.50 -0.82
N HIS A 498 8.54 28.56 -0.12
CA HIS A 498 9.13 27.25 0.23
C HIS A 498 8.61 26.10 -0.63
N ALA A 499 7.73 26.42 -1.59
CA ALA A 499 7.16 25.42 -2.48
C ALA A 499 8.22 24.91 -3.45
N THR A 500 8.20 23.60 -3.70
CA THR A 500 9.10 22.95 -4.65
C THR A 500 8.30 22.26 -5.74
N VAL A 501 8.96 22.05 -6.88
CA VAL A 501 8.41 21.38 -8.03
C VAL A 501 9.40 20.38 -8.60
N THR A 502 8.96 19.17 -8.88
CA THR A 502 9.75 18.18 -9.62
C THR A 502 9.54 18.41 -11.11
N THR A 503 10.62 18.71 -11.82
CA THR A 503 10.59 18.95 -13.27
C THR A 503 10.50 17.64 -14.06
N ALA A 504 10.23 17.73 -15.37
CA ALA A 504 10.17 16.56 -16.26
C ALA A 504 11.47 15.71 -16.28
N ASN A 505 12.61 16.30 -15.88
CA ASN A 505 13.89 15.62 -15.78
C ASN A 505 14.11 14.94 -14.42
N GLY A 506 13.13 14.98 -13.52
CA GLY A 506 13.22 14.45 -12.15
C GLY A 506 13.95 15.36 -11.16
N GLU A 507 14.35 16.57 -11.57
CA GLU A 507 15.01 17.54 -10.68
C GLU A 507 13.99 18.32 -9.86
N GLU A 508 14.19 18.38 -8.54
CA GLU A 508 13.41 19.23 -7.64
C GLU A 508 13.96 20.66 -7.64
N LYS A 509 13.09 21.65 -7.90
CA LYS A 509 13.44 23.07 -7.98
C LYS A 509 12.46 23.93 -7.16
N PRO A 510 12.89 25.07 -6.62
CA PRO A 510 11.96 26.02 -5.99
C PRO A 510 10.93 26.53 -6.99
N VAL A 511 9.65 26.55 -6.62
CA VAL A 511 8.54 27.02 -7.49
C VAL A 511 8.81 28.43 -8.00
N ARG A 512 9.28 29.35 -7.13
CA ARG A 512 9.60 30.72 -7.55
C ARG A 512 10.59 30.78 -8.71
N SER A 513 11.61 29.92 -8.70
CA SER A 513 12.63 29.87 -9.75
C SER A 513 12.10 29.36 -11.09
N VAL A 514 11.11 28.47 -11.06
CA VAL A 514 10.52 27.86 -12.27
C VAL A 514 9.41 28.73 -12.84
N VAL A 515 8.58 29.34 -11.99
CA VAL A 515 7.57 30.31 -12.40
C VAL A 515 8.22 31.58 -12.95
N ALA A 516 9.32 32.03 -12.34
CA ALA A 516 10.12 33.20 -12.74
C ALA A 516 9.29 34.48 -12.95
N ASP A 517 8.21 34.64 -12.19
CA ASP A 517 7.26 35.75 -12.27
C ASP A 517 6.80 36.14 -10.85
N GLU A 518 7.64 36.97 -10.22
CA GLU A 518 7.45 37.45 -8.85
C GLU A 518 6.17 38.27 -8.69
N ASN A 519 5.80 39.06 -9.71
CA ASN A 519 4.60 39.87 -9.68
C ASN A 519 3.35 38.97 -9.66
N TRP A 520 3.29 37.95 -10.52
CA TRP A 520 2.19 37.01 -10.53
C TRP A 520 2.05 36.25 -9.20
N LEU A 521 3.17 35.77 -8.64
CA LEU A 521 3.19 35.06 -7.35
C LEU A 521 2.70 35.93 -6.19
N ASN A 522 3.07 37.21 -6.19
CA ASN A 522 2.75 38.14 -5.09
C ASN A 522 1.41 38.88 -5.29
N THR A 523 0.68 38.66 -6.41
CA THR A 523 -0.59 39.33 -6.70
C THR A 523 -1.68 38.37 -7.18
N GLU A 524 -1.63 37.97 -8.45
CA GLU A 524 -2.66 37.17 -9.13
C GLU A 524 -2.83 35.78 -8.49
N PHE A 525 -1.73 35.11 -8.15
CA PHE A 525 -1.76 33.81 -7.48
C PHE A 525 -2.53 33.87 -6.16
N ILE A 526 -2.15 34.81 -5.28
CA ILE A 526 -2.77 35.04 -3.98
C ILE A 526 -4.27 35.34 -4.15
N THR A 527 -4.59 36.31 -5.02
CA THR A 527 -5.97 36.75 -5.26
C THR A 527 -6.83 35.62 -5.83
N THR A 528 -6.27 34.83 -6.75
CA THR A 528 -7.00 33.72 -7.39
C THR A 528 -7.34 32.63 -6.39
N VAL A 529 -6.42 32.28 -5.49
CA VAL A 529 -6.68 31.29 -4.43
C VAL A 529 -7.72 31.82 -3.44
N GLN A 530 -7.56 33.06 -2.95
CA GLN A 530 -8.51 33.72 -2.05
C GLN A 530 -9.94 33.78 -2.63
N GLN A 531 -10.08 34.06 -3.93
CA GLN A 531 -11.36 34.23 -4.60
C GLN A 531 -11.88 32.96 -5.29
N ARG A 532 -11.18 31.82 -5.17
CA ARG A 532 -11.52 30.60 -5.91
C ARG A 532 -12.92 30.07 -5.59
N GLY A 533 -13.33 30.18 -4.32
CA GLY A 533 -14.67 29.80 -3.88
C GLY A 533 -15.77 30.59 -4.61
N ALA A 534 -15.62 31.91 -4.69
CA ALA A 534 -16.56 32.80 -5.39
C ALA A 534 -16.60 32.52 -6.90
N ALA A 535 -15.44 32.26 -7.51
CA ALA A 535 -15.35 31.89 -8.93
C ALA A 535 -16.11 30.58 -9.23
N ILE A 536 -15.98 29.57 -8.36
CA ILE A 536 -16.71 28.29 -8.53
C ILE A 536 -18.21 28.50 -8.35
N ILE A 537 -18.65 29.28 -7.34
CA ILE A 537 -20.07 29.60 -7.15
C ILE A 537 -20.64 30.31 -8.38
N LYS A 538 -19.91 31.29 -8.92
CA LYS A 538 -20.33 32.01 -10.12
C LYS A 538 -20.53 31.07 -11.32
N ALA A 539 -19.63 30.10 -11.49
CA ALA A 539 -19.64 29.15 -12.60
C ALA A 539 -20.69 28.04 -12.43
N ARG A 540 -20.72 27.36 -11.27
CA ARG A 540 -21.58 26.19 -11.02
C ARG A 540 -22.96 26.53 -10.46
N LYS A 541 -23.16 27.77 -9.98
CA LYS A 541 -24.33 28.20 -9.18
C LYS A 541 -24.50 27.46 -7.86
N LEU A 542 -23.51 26.63 -7.49
CA LEU A 542 -23.46 25.83 -6.29
C LEU A 542 -22.08 25.99 -5.64
N SER A 543 -22.01 25.72 -4.34
CA SER A 543 -20.75 25.73 -3.61
C SER A 543 -19.78 24.64 -4.13
N SER A 544 -18.51 24.76 -3.75
CA SER A 544 -17.44 23.83 -4.14
C SER A 544 -17.45 22.53 -3.31
N ALA A 545 -18.64 21.93 -3.15
CA ALA A 545 -18.87 20.83 -2.22
C ALA A 545 -17.93 19.63 -2.39
N LEU A 546 -17.73 19.16 -3.63
CA LEU A 546 -16.82 18.04 -3.94
C LEU A 546 -15.39 18.29 -3.46
N SER A 547 -14.83 19.46 -3.76
CA SER A 547 -13.43 19.76 -3.40
C SER A 547 -13.28 20.04 -1.90
N ALA A 548 -14.30 20.61 -1.26
CA ALA A 548 -14.33 20.74 0.20
C ALA A 548 -14.37 19.38 0.92
N ALA A 549 -15.21 18.45 0.44
CA ALA A 549 -15.27 17.08 0.96
C ALA A 549 -13.94 16.33 0.76
N SER A 550 -13.34 16.41 -0.44
CA SER A 550 -12.01 15.84 -0.70
C SER A 550 -10.96 16.40 0.24
N ALA A 551 -10.91 17.72 0.42
CA ALA A 551 -9.94 18.36 1.32
C ALA A 551 -10.14 17.97 2.79
N ALA A 552 -11.39 17.79 3.25
CA ALA A 552 -11.67 17.31 4.59
C ALA A 552 -11.23 15.86 4.80
N CYS A 553 -11.45 14.99 3.80
CA CYS A 553 -10.90 13.64 3.77
C CYS A 553 -9.37 13.67 3.84
N ASP A 554 -8.71 14.43 2.97
CA ASP A 554 -7.25 14.50 2.90
C ASP A 554 -6.63 15.05 4.20
N HIS A 555 -7.29 16.02 4.84
CA HIS A 555 -6.86 16.59 6.11
C HIS A 555 -6.82 15.52 7.22
N ILE A 556 -7.92 14.78 7.42
CA ILE A 556 -7.96 13.71 8.42
C ILE A 556 -7.02 12.57 8.02
N ARG A 557 -6.96 12.22 6.74
CA ARG A 557 -6.09 11.16 6.22
C ARG A 557 -4.63 11.43 6.56
N ASP A 558 -4.11 12.60 6.19
CA ASP A 558 -2.73 12.94 6.47
C ASP A 558 -2.48 13.07 7.96
N TRP A 559 -3.45 13.60 8.72
CA TRP A 559 -3.32 13.66 10.18
C TRP A 559 -3.20 12.27 10.82
N VAL A 560 -4.05 11.31 10.43
CA VAL A 560 -4.09 9.97 11.02
C VAL A 560 -2.95 9.08 10.48
N LEU A 561 -2.77 9.04 9.16
CA LEU A 561 -1.87 8.12 8.47
C LEU A 561 -0.47 8.70 8.23
N GLY A 562 -0.30 10.00 8.42
CA GLY A 562 0.95 10.71 8.25
C GLY A 562 1.10 11.36 6.87
N THR A 563 1.88 12.44 6.82
CA THR A 563 2.26 13.10 5.57
C THR A 563 3.44 12.37 4.91
N PRO A 564 3.52 12.30 3.57
CA PRO A 564 4.69 11.78 2.88
C PRO A 564 5.98 12.48 3.33
N LYS A 565 7.08 11.73 3.43
CA LYS A 565 8.37 12.26 3.87
C LYS A 565 8.82 13.42 2.97
N GLY A 566 9.21 14.54 3.58
CA GLY A 566 9.65 15.75 2.87
C GLY A 566 8.49 16.61 2.35
N THR A 567 7.25 16.27 2.68
CA THR A 567 6.06 17.07 2.37
C THR A 567 5.38 17.57 3.64
N TRP A 568 4.57 18.62 3.49
CA TRP A 568 3.94 19.42 4.52
C TRP A 568 2.59 19.81 3.95
N VAL A 569 1.59 19.88 4.82
CA VAL A 569 0.24 20.31 4.47
C VAL A 569 -0.16 21.50 5.33
N SER A 570 -1.20 22.22 4.93
CA SER A 570 -1.72 23.33 5.74
C SER A 570 -2.88 22.86 6.61
N MET A 571 -2.77 23.12 7.91
CA MET A 571 -3.82 22.84 8.90
C MET A 571 -4.01 24.07 9.78
N GLY A 572 -5.26 24.47 9.99
CA GLY A 572 -5.61 25.42 11.03
C GLY A 572 -5.50 24.77 12.39
N VAL A 573 -4.53 25.19 13.19
CA VAL A 573 -4.21 24.58 14.49
C VAL A 573 -4.07 25.64 15.57
N HIS A 574 -4.09 25.21 16.83
CA HIS A 574 -3.84 26.11 17.95
C HIS A 574 -2.43 26.71 17.87
N SER A 575 -2.35 28.05 17.87
CA SER A 575 -1.10 28.78 17.84
C SER A 575 -0.34 28.65 19.17
N ASP A 576 0.91 28.24 19.10
CA ASP A 576 1.85 28.10 20.22
C ASP A 576 2.84 29.28 20.35
N GLY A 577 2.69 30.32 19.51
CA GLY A 577 3.66 31.41 19.40
C GLY A 577 4.63 31.28 18.22
N SER A 578 4.61 30.15 17.50
CA SER A 578 5.43 29.91 16.32
C SER A 578 5.32 31.07 15.32
N TYR A 579 6.47 31.44 14.74
CA TYR A 579 6.58 32.54 13.77
C TYR A 579 6.08 33.91 14.26
N GLY A 580 6.04 34.13 15.58
CA GLY A 580 5.62 35.40 16.18
C GLY A 580 4.11 35.64 16.14
N ILE A 581 3.32 34.64 15.77
CA ILE A 581 1.87 34.72 15.76
C ILE A 581 1.35 34.54 17.18
N GLN A 582 0.42 35.39 17.61
CA GLN A 582 -0.13 35.36 18.97
C GLN A 582 -0.62 33.96 19.35
N ALA A 583 -0.27 33.48 20.55
CA ALA A 583 -0.80 32.23 21.09
C ALA A 583 -2.30 32.34 21.43
N GLY A 584 -3.02 31.23 21.39
CA GLY A 584 -4.43 31.19 21.79
C GLY A 584 -5.45 31.56 20.71
N ILE A 585 -5.03 31.65 19.44
CA ILE A 585 -5.91 31.67 18.27
C ILE A 585 -5.71 30.37 17.47
N ILE A 586 -6.71 29.99 16.66
CA ILE A 586 -6.55 28.93 15.66
C ILE A 586 -6.04 29.58 14.37
N TYR A 587 -4.83 29.21 13.94
CA TYR A 587 -4.14 29.81 12.81
C TYR A 587 -3.61 28.71 11.89
N SER A 588 -3.68 28.91 10.58
CA SER A 588 -3.16 27.95 9.61
C SER A 588 -1.65 28.00 9.53
N TYR A 589 -1.01 26.86 9.71
CA TYR A 589 0.43 26.67 9.63
C TYR A 589 0.77 25.58 8.61
N PRO A 590 2.01 25.56 8.09
CA PRO A 590 2.55 24.37 7.50
C PRO A 590 2.85 23.34 8.60
N VAL A 591 2.34 22.13 8.46
CA VAL A 591 2.53 21.04 9.41
C VAL A 591 2.96 19.75 8.72
N THR A 592 3.69 18.92 9.45
CA THR A 592 3.88 17.50 9.13
C THR A 592 3.05 16.65 10.08
N CYS A 593 2.56 15.51 9.61
CA CYS A 593 1.82 14.57 10.43
C CYS A 593 2.54 13.23 10.50
N ASP A 594 2.57 12.63 11.69
CA ASP A 594 3.06 11.27 11.94
C ASP A 594 2.21 10.63 13.04
N LYS A 595 1.71 9.41 12.79
CA LYS A 595 0.97 8.58 13.76
C LYS A 595 -0.13 9.34 14.53
N GLY A 596 -1.00 10.06 13.82
CA GLY A 596 -2.12 10.77 14.45
C GLY A 596 -1.74 12.07 15.18
N GLN A 597 -0.49 12.51 15.08
CA GLN A 597 0.00 13.77 15.64
C GLN A 597 0.49 14.69 14.53
N TRP A 598 0.26 15.99 14.66
CA TRP A 598 0.83 17.00 13.78
C TRP A 598 1.91 17.79 14.51
N SER A 599 2.79 18.44 13.75
CA SER A 599 3.80 19.37 14.27
C SER A 599 3.97 20.52 13.28
N ILE A 600 3.95 21.75 13.80
CA ILE A 600 4.27 22.94 13.00
C ILE A 600 5.71 22.80 12.52
N VAL A 601 5.91 22.94 11.21
CA VAL A 601 7.26 22.89 10.67
C VAL A 601 7.97 24.17 11.05
N GLN A 602 9.17 24.04 11.64
CA GLN A 602 9.95 25.13 12.21
C GLN A 602 11.08 25.58 11.27
N GLY A 603 11.62 26.76 11.52
CA GLY A 603 12.84 27.25 10.86
C GLY A 603 12.66 27.77 9.43
N LEU A 604 11.41 27.99 8.97
CA LEU A 604 11.17 28.64 7.70
C LEU A 604 11.58 30.11 7.74
N LYS A 605 12.28 30.56 6.68
CA LYS A 605 12.55 31.99 6.48
C LYS A 605 11.26 32.70 6.08
N VAL A 606 10.96 33.80 6.76
CA VAL A 606 9.83 34.68 6.46
C VAL A 606 10.39 36.02 6.03
N ASP A 607 10.11 36.43 4.79
CA ASP A 607 10.47 37.76 4.28
C ASP A 607 9.46 38.83 4.71
N ASP A 608 9.79 40.10 4.47
CA ASP A 608 8.98 41.25 4.91
C ASP A 608 7.57 41.25 4.29
N PHE A 609 7.45 40.83 3.03
CA PHE A 609 6.15 40.73 2.34
C PHE A 609 5.27 39.65 2.98
N SER A 610 5.85 38.47 3.22
CA SER A 610 5.18 37.36 3.89
C SER A 610 4.76 37.76 5.30
N ARG A 611 5.64 38.47 6.03
CA ARG A 611 5.35 38.98 7.37
C ARG A 611 4.14 39.90 7.39
N GLU A 612 4.08 40.89 6.51
CA GLU A 612 2.94 41.80 6.40
C GLU A 612 1.63 41.04 6.18
N LYS A 613 1.61 40.05 5.27
CA LYS A 613 0.42 39.24 4.99
C LYS A 613 0.03 38.35 6.17
N MET A 614 1.00 37.69 6.82
CA MET A 614 0.80 36.85 7.99
C MET A 614 0.20 37.63 9.16
N ASP A 615 0.69 38.86 9.40
CA ASP A 615 0.21 39.72 10.49
C ASP A 615 -1.19 40.26 10.20
N ALA A 616 -1.50 40.60 8.94
CA ALA A 616 -2.83 41.06 8.54
C ALA A 616 -3.92 40.00 8.78
N THR A 617 -3.65 38.73 8.43
CA THR A 617 -4.60 37.63 8.69
C THR A 617 -4.67 37.23 10.17
N ALA A 618 -3.55 37.35 10.91
CA ALA A 618 -3.55 37.16 12.36
C ALA A 618 -4.41 38.22 13.06
N LYS A 619 -4.34 39.48 12.62
CA LYS A 619 -5.14 40.58 13.13
C LYS A 619 -6.64 40.31 12.94
N GLU A 620 -7.06 39.84 11.76
CA GLU A 620 -8.45 39.46 11.53
C GLU A 620 -8.91 38.39 12.52
N LEU A 621 -8.10 37.36 12.78
CA LEU A 621 -8.44 36.30 13.74
C LEU A 621 -8.58 36.81 15.18
N VAL A 622 -7.75 37.78 15.59
CA VAL A 622 -7.86 38.41 16.92
C VAL A 622 -9.15 39.23 17.04
N GLU A 623 -9.53 39.94 15.97
CA GLU A 623 -10.80 40.67 15.91
C GLU A 623 -12.00 39.71 15.94
N GLU A 624 -11.94 38.60 15.19
CA GLU A 624 -13.00 37.58 15.21
C GLU A 624 -13.12 36.89 16.56
N LYS A 625 -12.00 36.55 17.21
CA LYS A 625 -11.98 36.02 18.57
C LYS A 625 -12.70 36.95 19.54
N THR A 626 -12.37 38.24 19.49
CA THR A 626 -12.98 39.26 20.35
C THR A 626 -14.49 39.35 20.10
N LEU A 627 -14.91 39.35 18.83
CA LEU A 627 -16.32 39.37 18.46
C LEU A 627 -17.06 38.11 18.93
N ALA A 628 -16.48 36.92 18.71
CA ALA A 628 -17.08 35.65 19.09
C ALA A 628 -17.25 35.53 20.61
N TYR A 629 -16.26 35.96 21.39
CA TYR A 629 -16.36 35.99 22.85
C TYR A 629 -17.42 36.99 23.33
N SER A 630 -17.61 38.12 22.63
CA SER A 630 -18.71 39.05 22.94
C SER A 630 -20.10 38.43 22.74
N CYS A 631 -20.21 37.34 21.98
CA CYS A 631 -21.44 36.59 21.75
C CYS A 631 -21.65 35.43 22.73
N LEU A 632 -20.70 35.15 23.63
CA LEU A 632 -20.82 34.09 24.64
C LEU A 632 -21.59 34.51 25.90
N ASN A 633 -21.75 35.82 26.09
CA ASN A 633 -22.38 36.45 27.24
C ASN A 633 -23.89 36.57 27.11
#